data_AF-A0A517XYN8-F1
#
_entry.id   AF-A0A517XYN8-F1
#
_cell.length_a   1.000
_cell.length_b   1.000
_cell.length_c   1.000
_cell.angle_alpha   90.00
_cell.angle_beta   90.00
_cell.angle_gamma   90.00
#
_symmetry.space_group_name_H-M   'P 1'
#
loop_
_entity.id
_entity.type
_entity.pdbx_description
1 polymer ?
#
loop_
_entity_poly.entity_id
_entity_poly.type
_entity_poly.pdbx_seq_one_letter_code
_entity_poly.pdbx_strand_id
1 'polypeptide(L)' 'MSSVVEAPIDLIESVAALRLPPRGDARVRALMDRNTNGQLSPYEKAELEAWVEVSENIALVRAPALWVLGRTRP' A
#
# COMPACT_ATOMS: atom_id res chain seq x y z
N MET A 1 26.06 -7.37 12.30
CA MET A 1 26.60 -6.02 12.04
C MET A 1 25.52 -5.23 11.32
N SER A 2 25.08 -4.11 11.87
CA SER A 2 24.14 -3.22 11.19
C SER A 2 24.94 -2.25 10.34
N SER A 3 24.93 -2.42 9.01
CA SER A 3 25.45 -1.41 8.10
C SER A 3 24.39 -0.33 7.93
N VAL A 4 24.68 0.89 8.37
CA VAL A 4 23.83 2.04 8.07
C VAL A 4 24.00 2.38 6.59
N VAL A 5 22.91 2.35 5.84
CA VAL A 5 22.86 2.80 4.45
C VAL A 5 22.27 4.20 4.44
N GLU A 6 23.02 5.18 3.95
CA GLU A 6 22.49 6.53 3.73
C GLU A 6 21.52 6.50 2.54
N ALA A 7 20.31 7.00 2.75
CA ALA A 7 19.28 7.11 1.73
C ALA A 7 18.92 8.59 1.53
N PRO A 8 18.84 9.07 0.27
CA PRO A 8 18.33 10.41 -0.01
C PRO A 8 16.91 10.59 0.54
N ILE A 9 16.60 11.76 1.09
CA ILE A 9 15.27 12.03 1.65
C ILE A 9 14.15 11.84 0.61
N ASP A 10 14.38 12.25 -0.63
CA ASP A 10 13.45 12.09 -1.76
C ASP A 10 13.08 10.62 -2.03
N LEU A 11 14.01 9.69 -1.77
CA LEU A 11 13.74 8.25 -1.89
C LEU A 11 12.76 7.81 -0.80
N ILE A 12 12.98 8.25 0.44
CA ILE A 12 12.10 7.92 1.58
C ILE A 12 10.71 8.55 1.37
N GLU A 13 10.65 9.77 0.87
CA GLU A 13 9.40 10.43 0.49
C GLU A 13 8.65 9.65 -0.61
N SER A 14 9.37 9.17 -1.63
CA SER A 14 8.80 8.36 -2.71
C SER A 14 8.22 7.05 -2.18
N VAL A 15 8.91 6.36 -1.27
CA VAL A 15 8.41 5.14 -0.62
C VAL A 15 7.19 5.45 0.26
N ALA A 16 7.23 6.55 1.03
CA ALA A 16 6.10 6.99 1.84
C ALA A 16 4.87 7.38 1.00
N ALA A 17 5.09 7.79 -0.25
CA ALA A 17 4.05 8.11 -1.22
C ALA A 17 3.51 6.88 -1.99
N LEU A 18 4.11 5.69 -1.86
CA LEU A 18 3.63 4.49 -2.55
C LEU A 18 2.17 4.18 -2.19
N ARG A 19 1.34 4.06 -3.22
CA ARG A 19 -0.08 3.69 -3.15
C ARG A 19 -0.40 2.83 -4.36
N LEU A 20 -1.55 2.18 -4.34
CA LEU A 20 -2.11 1.60 -5.56
C LEU A 20 -2.29 2.71 -6.61
N PRO A 21 -2.04 2.42 -7.90
CA PRO A 21 -2.39 3.35 -8.98
C PRO A 21 -3.88 3.69 -8.94
N PRO A 22 -4.32 4.87 -9.41
CA PRO A 22 -5.72 5.31 -9.30
C PRO A 22 -6.74 4.30 -9.86
N ARG A 23 -6.42 3.62 -10.96
CA ARG A 23 -7.27 2.58 -11.54
C ARG A 23 -7.37 1.34 -10.65
N GLY A 24 -6.26 0.93 -10.04
CA GLY A 24 -6.22 -0.20 -9.11
C GLY A 24 -7.01 0.12 -7.84
N ASP A 25 -6.79 1.29 -7.26
CA ASP A 25 -7.54 1.74 -6.08
C ASP A 25 -9.06 1.80 -6.35
N ALA A 26 -9.47 2.36 -7.51
CA ALA A 26 -10.88 2.37 -7.91
C ALA A 26 -11.47 0.96 -8.08
N ARG A 27 -10.69 0.02 -8.64
CA ARG A 27 -11.11 -1.39 -8.78
C ARG A 27 -11.31 -2.05 -7.43
N VAL A 28 -10.37 -1.87 -6.49
CA VAL A 28 -10.46 -2.41 -5.14
C VAL A 28 -11.69 -1.88 -4.41
N ARG A 29 -11.95 -0.57 -4.47
CA ARG A 29 -13.14 0.03 -3.87
C ARG A 29 -14.43 -0.59 -4.42
N ALA A 30 -14.55 -0.70 -5.75
CA ALA A 30 -15.72 -1.32 -6.36
C ALA A 30 -15.92 -2.79 -5.95
N LEU A 31 -14.82 -3.55 -5.83
CA LEU A 31 -14.86 -4.93 -5.34
C LEU A 31 -15.26 -5.01 -3.86
N MET A 32 -14.71 -4.15 -3.01
CA MET A 32 -15.06 -4.07 -1.58
C MET A 32 -16.54 -3.71 -1.38
N ASP A 33 -17.05 -2.72 -2.11
CA ASP A 33 -18.46 -2.30 -2.03
C ASP A 33 -19.40 -3.46 -2.39
N ARG A 34 -19.06 -4.23 -3.43
CA ARG A 34 -19.84 -5.41 -3.81
C ARG A 34 -19.65 -6.58 -2.86
N ASN A 35 -18.47 -6.74 -2.27
CA ASN A 35 -18.18 -7.79 -1.28
C ASN A 35 -19.03 -7.61 -0.01
N THR A 36 -19.18 -6.37 0.46
CA THR A 36 -20.06 -6.04 1.60
C THR A 36 -21.50 -6.50 1.37
N ASN A 37 -21.96 -6.50 0.11
CA ASN A 37 -23.28 -6.95 -0.27
C ASN A 37 -23.35 -8.45 -0.63
N GLY A 38 -22.24 -9.20 -0.52
CA GLY A 38 -22.17 -10.61 -0.90
C GLY A 38 -22.28 -10.86 -2.42
N GLN A 39 -22.02 -9.84 -3.24
CA GLN A 39 -22.27 -9.85 -4.70
C GLN A 39 -21.03 -10.21 -5.54
N LEU A 40 -19.94 -10.66 -4.91
CA LEU A 40 -18.74 -11.06 -5.63
C LEU A 40 -18.86 -12.51 -6.13
N SER A 41 -18.56 -12.69 -7.40
CA SER A 41 -18.29 -14.02 -7.95
C SER A 41 -16.99 -14.59 -7.35
N PRO A 42 -16.76 -15.92 -7.43
CA PRO A 42 -15.53 -16.53 -6.95
C PRO A 42 -14.26 -15.92 -7.57
N TYR A 43 -14.30 -15.57 -8.86
CA TYR A 43 -13.18 -14.92 -9.54
C TYR A 43 -12.89 -13.53 -8.96
N GLU A 44 -13.94 -12.74 -8.71
CA GLU A 44 -13.79 -11.40 -8.15
C GLU A 44 -13.34 -11.40 -6.69
N LYS A 45 -13.69 -12.45 -5.93
CA LYS A 45 -13.14 -12.66 -4.58
C LYS A 45 -11.64 -12.89 -4.63
N ALA A 46 -11.17 -13.80 -5.50
CA ALA A 46 -9.75 -14.06 -5.69
C ALA A 46 -9.00 -12.81 -6.18
N GLU A 47 -9.63 -12.02 -7.07
CA GLU A 47 -9.08 -10.73 -7.51
C GLU A 47 -8.95 -9.74 -6.35
N LEU A 48 -9.99 -9.61 -5.52
CA LEU A 48 -9.96 -8.73 -4.35
C LEU A 48 -8.89 -9.16 -3.35
N GLU A 49 -8.75 -10.46 -3.07
CA GLU A 49 -7.72 -11.00 -2.20
C GLU A 49 -6.31 -10.66 -2.70
N ALA A 50 -6.04 -10.83 -4.00
CA ALA A 50 -4.75 -10.47 -4.60
C ALA A 50 -4.45 -8.97 -4.48
N TRP A 51 -5.45 -8.11 -4.68
CA TRP A 51 -5.27 -6.67 -4.49
C TRP A 51 -5.02 -6.27 -3.03
N VAL A 52 -5.69 -6.93 -2.08
CA VAL A 52 -5.48 -6.72 -0.64
C VAL A 52 -4.05 -7.09 -0.27
N GLU A 53 -3.55 -8.24 -0.72
CA GLU A 53 -2.17 -8.67 -0.49
C GLU A 53 -1.14 -7.63 -0.99
N VAL A 54 -1.34 -7.09 -2.19
CA VAL A 54 -0.47 -6.02 -2.72
C VAL A 54 -0.54 -4.77 -1.85
N SER A 55 -1.73 -4.40 -1.38
CA SER A 55 -1.91 -3.21 -0.53
C SER A 55 -1.23 -3.35 0.83
N GLU A 56 -1.24 -4.55 1.42
CA GLU A 56 -0.55 -4.86 2.66
C GLU A 56 0.97 -4.77 2.49
N ASN A 57 1.50 -5.33 1.40
CA ASN A 57 2.92 -5.23 1.07
C ASN A 57 3.37 -3.78 0.90
N ILE A 58 2.56 -2.93 0.27
CA ILE A 58 2.83 -1.48 0.19
C ILE A 58 2.81 -0.85 1.60
N ALA A 59 1.85 -1.20 2.45
CA ALA A 59 1.75 -0.66 3.80
C ALA A 59 2.98 -0.98 4.66
N LEU A 60 3.54 -2.20 4.53
CA LEU A 60 4.71 -2.65 5.27
C LEU A 60 5.97 -1.80 5.01
N VAL A 61 6.15 -1.32 3.78
CA VAL A 61 7.30 -0.44 3.43
C VAL A 61 7.00 1.03 3.64
N ARG A 62 5.74 1.43 3.49
CA ARG A 62 5.29 2.82 3.64
C ARG A 62 5.26 3.29 5.10
N ALA A 63 4.82 2.44 6.02
CA ALA A 63 4.75 2.77 7.45
C ALA A 63 6.12 3.17 8.05
N PRO A 64 7.21 2.39 7.87
CA PRO A 64 8.53 2.79 8.35
C PRO A 64 9.06 4.05 7.65
N ALA A 65 8.80 4.24 6.35
CA ALA A 65 9.18 5.47 5.65
C ALA A 65 8.50 6.71 6.26
N LEU A 66 7.20 6.65 6.54
CA LEU A 66 6.47 7.71 7.23
C LEU A 66 7.00 7.97 8.64
N TRP A 67 7.33 6.91 9.37
CA TRP A 67 7.91 7.03 10.70
C TRP A 67 9.27 7.73 10.69
N VAL A 68 10.16 7.38 9.74
CA VAL A 68 11.44 8.07 9.56
C VAL A 68 11.24 9.55 9.25
N LEU A 69 10.34 9.87 8.31
CA LEU A 69 10.02 11.26 7.95
C LEU A 69 9.41 12.06 9.12
N GLY A 70 8.65 11.40 9.99
CA GLY A 70 8.11 12.03 11.20
C GLY A 70 9.15 12.36 12.25
N ARG A 71 10.33 11.70 12.23
CA ARG A 71 11.45 11.97 13.15
C ARG A 71 12.46 12.97 12.60
N THR A 72 12.47 13.20 11.28
CA THR A 72 13.36 14.16 10.61
C THR A 72 12.75 15.55 10.44
N ARG A 73 11.44 15.72 10.65
CA ARG A 73 10.80 17.04 10.71
C ARG A 73 11.08 17.68 12.09
N PRO A 74 11.61 18.92 12.14
CA PRO A 74 11.87 19.64 13.39
C PRO A 74 10.59 19.97 14.17
#